data_AF-A0A8K0HIZ3-F1
#
_entry.id   AF-A0A8K0HIZ3-F1
#
_cell.length_a   1.000
_cell.length_b   1.000
_cell.length_c   1.000
_cell.angle_alpha   90.00
_cell.angle_beta   90.00
_cell.angle_gamma   90.00
#
_symmetry.space_group_name_H-M   'P 1'
#
loop_
_entity.id
_entity.type
_entity.pdbx_description
1 polymer ?
#
loop_
_entity_poly.entity_id
_entity_poly.type
_entity_poly.pdbx_seq_one_letter_code
_entity_poly.pdbx_strand_id
1 'polypeptide(L)'
;MVVTENSFISATKLSSYLFVRKTGRNFATTLAKKRDSSEASRTQKKPSFPLRVSNTLLAQSAIALFGLGFIDAGYSGDWSRIGVISKESEELLKVAAFVVAPLCLFLVLYFSKNEEA
;
A
#
# COMPACT_ATOMS: atom_id res chain seq x y z
N MET A 1 43.95 9.88 -21.81
CA MET A 1 43.34 10.59 -20.67
C MET A 1 42.16 9.76 -20.22
N VAL A 2 42.40 8.91 -19.23
CA VAL A 2 41.43 7.94 -18.70
C VAL A 2 40.87 8.58 -17.43
N VAL A 3 39.57 8.88 -17.44
CA VAL A 3 38.86 9.38 -16.26
C VAL A 3 38.00 8.24 -15.72
N THR A 4 38.28 7.94 -14.46
CA THR A 4 37.66 7.01 -13.53
C THR A 4 36.21 7.41 -13.24
N GLU A 5 35.27 6.47 -13.36
CA GLU A 5 33.97 6.57 -12.70
C GLU A 5 33.87 5.48 -11.64
N ASN A 6 33.78 5.93 -10.39
CA ASN A 6 33.63 5.10 -9.21
C ASN A 6 32.14 4.90 -8.94
N SER A 7 31.54 3.85 -9.49
CA SER A 7 30.15 3.48 -9.21
C SER A 7 30.10 2.45 -8.07
N PHE A 8 29.88 2.94 -6.84
CA PHE A 8 29.50 2.08 -5.71
C PHE A 8 28.00 1.76 -5.79
N ILE A 9 27.64 0.77 -6.60
CA ILE A 9 26.34 0.11 -6.49
C ILE A 9 26.49 -0.96 -5.40
N SER A 10 26.15 -0.60 -4.17
CA SER A 10 25.99 -1.57 -3.08
C SER A 10 24.68 -2.33 -3.29
N ALA A 11 24.68 -3.22 -4.29
CA ALA A 11 23.62 -4.18 -4.52
C ALA A 11 23.72 -5.26 -3.43
N THR A 12 22.92 -5.10 -2.39
CA THR A 12 22.58 -6.18 -1.47
C THR A 12 22.15 -7.39 -2.28
N LYS A 13 22.92 -8.48 -2.20
CA LYS A 13 22.58 -9.80 -2.76
C LYS A 13 21.24 -10.28 -2.20
N LEU A 14 20.13 -10.00 -2.90
CA LEU A 14 18.91 -10.78 -2.73
C LEU A 14 19.14 -12.11 -3.45
N SER A 15 19.61 -13.09 -2.67
CA SER A 15 19.75 -14.47 -3.10
C SER A 15 18.36 -15.04 -3.39
N SER A 16 18.03 -15.14 -4.68
CA SER A 16 16.82 -15.78 -5.19
C SER A 16 16.97 -17.31 -5.12
N TYR A 17 16.80 -17.89 -3.94
CA TYR A 17 16.50 -19.31 -3.81
C TYR A 17 14.99 -19.48 -3.62
N LEU A 18 14.26 -19.40 -4.73
CA LEU A 18 12.91 -19.94 -4.81
C LEU A 18 13.00 -21.47 -4.70
N PHE A 19 12.85 -22.00 -3.48
CA PHE A 19 12.59 -23.43 -3.32
C PHE A 19 11.14 -23.69 -3.74
N VAL A 20 10.97 -24.06 -5.02
CA VAL A 20 9.70 -24.57 -5.55
C VAL A 20 9.40 -25.92 -4.88
N ARG A 21 8.62 -25.90 -3.80
CA ARG A 21 7.99 -27.11 -3.27
C ARG A 21 6.61 -27.27 -3.91
N LYS A 22 6.53 -28.05 -4.99
CA LYS A 22 5.26 -28.54 -5.54
C LYS A 22 4.68 -29.59 -4.58
N THR A 23 3.72 -29.19 -3.75
CA THR A 23 2.86 -30.14 -3.03
C THR A 23 1.45 -30.07 -3.60
N GLY A 24 1.05 -31.17 -4.24
CA GLY A 24 -0.33 -31.67 -4.41
C GLY A 24 -1.45 -30.64 -4.51
N ARG A 25 -1.71 -30.19 -5.73
CA ARG A 25 -2.91 -29.44 -6.09
C ARG A 25 -4.12 -30.38 -6.10
N ASN A 26 -5.05 -30.20 -5.17
CA ASN A 26 -6.45 -30.62 -5.27
C ASN A 26 -7.30 -29.65 -4.44
N PHE A 27 -7.58 -28.45 -4.97
CA PHE A 27 -8.66 -27.61 -4.45
C PHE A 27 -9.98 -28.15 -5.00
N ALA A 28 -10.53 -29.15 -4.32
CA ALA A 28 -11.93 -29.52 -4.50
C ALA A 28 -12.78 -28.50 -3.75
N THR A 29 -13.40 -27.57 -4.47
CA THR A 29 -14.44 -26.70 -3.91
C THR A 29 -15.69 -27.55 -3.66
N THR A 30 -15.83 -28.08 -2.45
CA THR A 30 -17.04 -28.78 -2.03
C THR A 30 -18.11 -27.75 -1.64
N LEU A 31 -18.98 -27.44 -2.59
CA LEU A 31 -20.21 -26.68 -2.36
C LEU A 31 -21.20 -27.58 -1.60
N ALA A 32 -21.34 -27.38 -0.28
CA ALA A 32 -22.31 -28.12 0.51
C ALA A 32 -23.74 -27.67 0.16
N LYS A 33 -24.51 -28.57 -0.44
CA LYS A 33 -25.94 -28.41 -0.78
C LYS A 33 -26.74 -28.13 0.50
N LYS A 34 -27.38 -26.95 0.57
CA LYS A 34 -28.30 -26.57 1.64
C LYS A 34 -29.45 -27.58 1.71
N ARG A 35 -29.64 -28.22 2.87
CA ARG A 35 -30.81 -29.03 3.20
C ARG A 35 -31.63 -28.26 4.23
N ASP A 36 -32.88 -28.02 3.91
CA ASP A 36 -33.83 -27.29 4.76
C ASP A 36 -34.26 -28.11 5.99
N SER A 37 -34.63 -27.36 7.02
CA SER A 37 -35.41 -27.75 8.21
C SER A 37 -34.68 -28.51 9.32
N SER A 38 -34.28 -27.79 10.37
CA SER A 38 -34.48 -28.19 11.77
C SER A 38 -34.17 -27.04 12.73
N GLU A 39 -35.18 -26.68 13.51
CA GLU A 39 -35.22 -25.75 14.64
C GLU A 39 -34.18 -26.09 15.72
N ALA A 40 -33.17 -25.23 15.93
CA ALA A 40 -32.41 -25.12 17.19
C ALA A 40 -31.50 -23.88 17.15
N SER A 41 -31.85 -22.88 17.95
CA SER A 41 -31.00 -21.83 18.54
C SER A 41 -29.58 -21.67 17.95
N ARG A 42 -29.44 -20.82 16.93
CA ARG A 42 -28.11 -20.36 16.47
C ARG A 42 -27.94 -18.89 16.77
N THR A 43 -27.34 -18.64 17.93
CA THR A 43 -26.62 -17.41 18.26
C THR A 43 -25.87 -16.95 17.00
N GLN A 44 -26.24 -15.78 16.48
CA GLN A 44 -25.56 -15.16 15.35
C GLN A 44 -24.08 -14.99 15.70
N LYS A 45 -23.20 -15.86 15.19
CA LYS A 45 -21.77 -15.56 15.13
C LYS A 45 -21.58 -14.49 14.07
N LYS A 46 -21.70 -13.23 14.48
CA LYS A 46 -21.18 -12.08 13.74
C LYS A 46 -19.72 -12.40 13.39
N PRO A 47 -19.27 -12.28 12.13
CA PRO A 47 -17.85 -12.27 11.84
C PRO A 47 -17.29 -10.95 12.36
N SER A 48 -17.08 -10.85 13.67
CA SER A 48 -16.28 -9.79 14.24
C SER A 48 -14.83 -10.18 13.98
N PHE A 49 -14.26 -9.62 12.93
CA PHE A 49 -12.82 -9.43 12.88
C PHE A 49 -12.54 -8.21 13.75
N PRO A 50 -12.05 -8.35 14.99
CA PRO A 50 -11.61 -7.20 15.76
C PRO A 50 -10.27 -6.74 15.17
N LEU A 51 -10.30 -6.08 14.02
CA LEU A 51 -9.14 -5.35 13.49
C LEU A 51 -8.94 -4.12 14.37
N ARG A 52 -8.33 -4.34 15.54
CA ARG A 52 -7.95 -3.29 16.48
C ARG A 52 -6.64 -2.68 15.98
N VAL A 53 -6.75 -1.74 15.04
CA VAL A 53 -5.63 -0.92 14.59
C VAL A 53 -5.38 0.21 15.58
N SER A 54 -4.11 0.57 15.82
CA SER A 54 -3.81 1.76 16.62
C SER A 54 -4.19 3.01 15.83
N ASN A 55 -4.61 4.06 16.54
CA ASN A 55 -4.89 5.36 15.91
C ASN A 55 -3.65 5.92 15.20
N THR A 56 -2.47 5.58 15.67
CA THR A 56 -1.19 6.01 15.11
C THR A 56 -0.87 5.32 13.78
N LEU A 57 -1.11 4.02 13.66
CA LEU A 57 -1.01 3.30 12.38
C LEU A 57 -2.05 3.81 11.37
N LEU A 58 -3.25 4.14 11.84
CA LEU A 58 -4.28 4.76 10.99
C LEU A 58 -3.82 6.13 10.48
N ALA A 59 -3.25 6.95 11.37
CA ALA A 59 -2.71 8.26 11.01
C ALA A 59 -1.53 8.16 10.04
N GLN A 60 -0.56 7.27 10.30
CA GLN A 60 0.57 7.01 9.40
C GLN A 60 0.08 6.54 8.03
N SER A 61 -0.89 5.62 8.00
CA SER A 61 -1.49 5.14 6.75
C SER A 61 -2.19 6.26 5.99
N ALA A 62 -2.95 7.12 6.68
CA ALA A 62 -3.61 8.26 6.08
C ALA A 62 -2.61 9.26 5.49
N ILE A 63 -1.54 9.58 6.21
CA ILE A 63 -0.48 10.49 5.74
C ILE A 63 0.26 9.89 4.54
N ALA A 64 0.57 8.59 4.58
CA ALA A 64 1.25 7.89 3.49
C ALA A 64 0.39 7.88 2.22
N LEU A 65 -0.90 7.52 2.33
CA LEU A 65 -1.83 7.53 1.20
C LEU A 65 -2.06 8.95 0.66
N PHE A 66 -2.13 9.95 1.54
CA PHE A 66 -2.24 11.35 1.15
C PHE A 66 -1.02 11.79 0.33
N GLY A 67 0.19 11.54 0.81
CA GLY A 67 1.42 11.86 0.07
C GLY A 67 1.54 11.11 -1.25
N LEU A 68 1.18 9.82 -1.27
CA LEU A 68 1.17 9.00 -2.49
C LEU A 68 0.14 9.50 -3.51
N GLY A 69 -1.02 9.96 -3.05
CA GLY A 69 -2.06 10.54 -3.91
C GLY A 69 -1.61 11.81 -4.63
N PHE A 70 -0.77 12.64 -3.99
CA PHE A 70 -0.15 13.80 -4.66
C PHE A 70 0.78 13.38 -5.79
N ILE A 71 1.54 12.29 -5.61
CA ILE A 71 2.42 11.75 -6.65
C ILE A 71 1.60 11.18 -7.79
N ASP A 72 0.59 10.36 -7.51
CA ASP A 72 -0.30 9.78 -8.51
C ASP A 72 -1.04 10.87 -9.30
N ALA A 73 -1.61 11.85 -8.62
CA ALA A 73 -2.33 12.93 -9.28
C ALA A 73 -1.41 13.88 -10.07
N GLY A 74 -0.18 14.13 -9.57
CA GLY A 74 0.80 14.95 -10.26
C GLY A 74 1.46 14.26 -11.46
N TYR A 75 1.76 12.96 -11.39
CA TYR A 75 2.59 12.27 -12.39
C TYR A 75 1.82 11.34 -13.34
N SER A 76 0.57 10.98 -13.06
CA SER A 76 -0.20 10.12 -13.97
C SER A 76 -0.57 10.79 -15.30
N GLY A 77 -0.45 12.12 -15.42
CA GLY A 77 -0.50 12.86 -16.70
C GLY A 77 -1.82 12.77 -17.50
N ASP A 78 -2.78 11.99 -17.01
CA ASP A 78 -4.05 11.71 -17.68
C ASP A 78 -5.22 12.46 -17.03
N TRP A 79 -5.03 13.09 -15.87
CA TRP A 79 -6.06 13.87 -15.18
C TRP A 79 -6.48 15.12 -15.96
N SER A 80 -5.53 15.80 -16.60
CA SER A 80 -5.83 16.92 -17.50
C SER A 80 -6.42 16.46 -18.84
N ARG A 81 -6.10 15.24 -19.29
CA ARG A 81 -6.62 14.66 -20.54
C ARG A 81 -8.07 14.20 -20.43
N ILE A 82 -8.46 13.67 -19.27
CA ILE A 82 -9.86 13.32 -18.95
C ILE A 82 -10.68 14.61 -18.69
N GLY A 83 -10.01 15.76 -18.49
CA GLY A 83 -10.65 17.05 -18.26
C GLY A 83 -11.17 17.24 -16.84
N VAL A 84 -10.69 16.44 -15.88
CA VAL A 84 -11.03 16.58 -14.45
C VAL A 84 -10.37 17.82 -13.86
N ILE A 85 -9.15 18.12 -14.31
CA ILE A 85 -8.35 19.26 -13.85
C ILE A 85 -7.74 20.00 -15.05
N SER A 86 -7.37 21.27 -14.88
CA SER A 86 -6.67 22.03 -15.93
C SER A 86 -5.20 21.61 -16.02
N LYS A 87 -4.57 21.83 -17.18
CA LYS A 87 -3.13 21.55 -17.35
C LYS A 87 -2.26 22.36 -16.38
N GLU A 88 -2.63 23.61 -16.11
CA GLU A 88 -1.96 24.46 -15.13
C GLU A 88 -2.03 23.84 -13.72
N SER A 89 -3.20 23.32 -13.32
CA SER A 89 -3.34 22.66 -12.02
C SER A 89 -2.56 21.35 -11.93
N GLU A 90 -2.41 20.60 -13.04
CA GLU A 90 -1.53 19.43 -13.09
C GLU A 90 -0.06 19.82 -12.86
N GLU A 91 0.40 20.91 -13.49
CA GLU A 91 1.76 21.44 -13.29
C GLU A 91 1.97 21.91 -11.85
N LEU A 92 1.00 22.60 -11.26
CA LEU A 92 1.04 22.97 -9.85
C LEU A 92 1.09 21.75 -8.93
N LEU A 93 0.35 20.68 -9.27
CA LEU A 93 0.30 19.46 -8.48
C LEU A 93 1.63 18.69 -8.53
N LYS A 94 2.31 18.70 -9.69
CA LYS A 94 3.69 18.18 -9.83
C LYS A 94 4.66 18.94 -8.93
N VAL A 95 4.59 20.27 -8.92
CA VAL A 95 5.44 21.11 -8.05
C VAL A 95 5.10 20.87 -6.57
N ALA A 96 3.82 20.81 -6.23
CA ALA A 96 3.38 20.52 -4.87
C ALA A 96 3.86 19.15 -4.38
N ALA A 97 3.90 18.14 -5.25
CA ALA A 97 4.40 16.81 -4.89
C ALA A 97 5.85 16.83 -4.41
N PHE A 98 6.71 17.73 -4.92
CA PHE A 98 8.09 17.89 -4.43
C PHE A 98 8.17 18.39 -2.98
N VAL A 99 7.13 19.04 -2.47
CA VAL A 99 7.08 19.54 -1.09
C VAL A 99 6.29 18.58 -0.21
N VAL A 100 5.12 18.16 -0.69
CA VAL A 100 4.17 17.34 0.07
C VAL A 100 4.72 15.93 0.28
N ALA A 101 5.33 15.29 -0.73
CA ALA A 101 5.80 13.91 -0.58
C ALA A 101 6.95 13.78 0.46
N PRO A 102 7.99 14.63 0.45
CA PRO A 102 9.01 14.60 1.50
C PRO A 102 8.46 14.93 2.89
N LEU A 103 7.52 15.87 2.98
CA LEU A 103 6.86 16.21 4.25
C LEU A 103 6.07 15.03 4.81
N CYS A 104 5.27 14.36 3.98
CA CYS A 104 4.51 13.17 4.38
C CYS A 104 5.44 12.04 4.82
N LEU A 105 6.53 11.80 4.09
CA LEU A 105 7.53 10.81 4.48
C LEU A 105 8.16 11.16 5.84
N PHE A 106 8.54 12.42 6.05
CA PHE A 106 9.07 12.89 7.32
C PHE A 106 8.08 12.67 8.47
N LEU A 107 6.80 13.00 8.29
CA LEU A 107 5.76 12.82 9.31
C LEU A 107 5.54 11.35 9.64
N VAL A 108 5.52 10.46 8.65
CA VAL A 108 5.41 9.01 8.88
C VAL A 108 6.58 8.52 9.73
N LEU A 109 7.82 8.83 9.35
CA LEU A 109 9.02 8.44 10.09
C LEU A 109 9.05 9.04 11.51
N TYR A 110 8.59 10.29 11.65
CA TYR A 110 8.51 10.96 12.94
C TYR A 110 7.53 10.25 13.88
N PHE A 111 6.33 9.91 13.40
CA PHE A 111 5.35 9.18 14.19
C PHE A 111 5.80 7.75 14.51
N SER A 112 6.48 7.07 13.58
CA SER A 112 7.04 5.74 13.85
C SER A 112 8.05 5.79 15.00
N LYS A 113 8.92 6.81 15.06
CA LYS A 113 9.90 6.96 16.14
C LYS A 113 9.26 7.21 17.52
N ASN A 114 8.11 7.89 17.56
CA ASN A 114 7.40 8.17 18.82
C ASN A 114 6.61 6.96 19.35
N GLU A 115 6.38 5.93 18.55
CA GLU A 115 5.74 4.68 19.00
C GLU A 115 6.75 3.70 19.64
N GLU A 116 8.03 3.83 19.34
CA GLU A 116 9.10 2.94 19.83
C GLU A 116 9.72 3.39 21.17
N ALA A 117 9.35 4.59 21.67
CA ALA A 117 9.87 5.20 22.90
C ALA A 117 8.90 5.07 24.09
#